data_AF-A0A2N2S0G0-F1
#
_entry.id   AF-A0A2N2S0G0-F1
#
_cell.length_a   1.000
_cell.length_b   1.000
_cell.length_c   1.000
_cell.angle_alpha   90.00
_cell.angle_beta   90.00
_cell.angle_gamma   90.00
#
_symmetry.space_group_name_H-M   'P 1'
#
loop_
_entity.id
_entity.type
_entity.pdbx_description
1 polymer ?
#
loop_
_entity_poly.entity_id
_entity_poly.type
_entity_poly.pdbx_seq_one_letter_code
_entity_poly.pdbx_strand_id
1 'polypeptide(L)'
;MQKILVWDWPVRLGHWLMVGGFILAWLTSESESLRLVHVLSGGTVVAVALFRLPWGFIGSRYARFVDFVRGPGSVVDYLRSLIRLDPDHHTGHNPAGGWAIVLLLGLGIATGLVGWAMYNELGGDWLEELHEGLAATMLTVVFIHVAGVISGSLLHGENLVRAMITGHKQGSPEKAIPSARPLAAIFLLVWVGAASWWLAS
;
A
#
# COMPACT_ATOMS: atom_id res chain seq x y z
N MET A 1 -4.07 -24.81 13.56
CA MET A 1 -3.39 -23.87 12.65
C MET A 1 -2.01 -23.55 13.22
N GLN A 2 -1.01 -23.29 12.39
CA GLN A 2 0.33 -22.92 12.84
C GLN A 2 0.80 -21.63 12.19
N LYS A 3 1.83 -21.01 12.76
CA LYS A 3 2.42 -19.78 12.25
C LYS A 3 3.13 -20.06 10.92
N ILE A 4 2.68 -19.43 9.84
CA ILE A 4 3.25 -19.54 8.49
C ILE A 4 3.72 -18.18 7.99
N LEU A 5 4.77 -18.16 7.18
CA LEU A 5 5.23 -16.96 6.48
C LEU A 5 4.29 -16.67 5.29
N VAL A 6 3.72 -15.47 5.27
CA VAL A 6 2.78 -15.02 4.22
C VAL A 6 3.34 -13.82 3.46
N TRP A 7 3.91 -12.84 4.17
CA TRP A 7 4.39 -11.61 3.56
C TRP A 7 5.91 -11.59 3.47
N ASP A 8 6.43 -11.38 2.27
CA ASP A 8 7.86 -11.15 2.04
C ASP A 8 8.32 -9.78 2.55
N TRP A 9 9.63 -9.55 2.63
CA TRP A 9 10.19 -8.28 3.07
C TRP A 9 9.82 -7.10 2.16
N PRO A 10 9.87 -7.21 0.82
CA PRO A 10 9.50 -6.09 -0.05
C PRO A 10 8.07 -5.60 0.16
N VAL A 11 7.09 -6.51 0.31
CA VAL A 11 5.70 -6.11 0.60
C VAL A 11 5.60 -5.41 1.96
N ARG A 12 6.31 -5.90 2.98
CA ARG A 12 6.28 -5.32 4.32
C ARG A 12 6.94 -3.95 4.42
N LEU A 13 8.17 -3.85 3.94
CA LEU A 13 8.90 -2.58 3.95
C LEU A 13 8.20 -1.57 3.04
N GLY A 14 7.78 -1.98 1.84
CA GLY A 14 7.01 -1.11 0.95
C GLY A 14 5.75 -0.57 1.62
N HIS A 15 4.95 -1.43 2.26
CA HIS A 15 3.77 -0.99 3.00
C HIS A 15 4.08 0.07 4.06
N TRP A 16 5.07 -0.17 4.94
CA TRP A 16 5.38 0.77 6.01
C TRP A 16 6.08 2.05 5.54
N LEU A 17 6.87 1.98 4.45
CA LEU A 17 7.38 3.16 3.77
C LEU A 17 6.26 3.99 3.14
N MET A 18 5.27 3.33 2.52
CA MET A 18 4.09 4.01 1.99
C MET A 18 3.32 4.73 3.11
N VAL A 19 3.06 4.04 4.23
CA VAL A 19 2.34 4.61 5.38
C VAL A 19 3.11 5.80 5.95
N GLY A 20 4.41 5.64 6.22
CA GLY A 20 5.25 6.70 6.76
C GLY A 20 5.39 7.89 5.80
N GLY A 21 5.65 7.62 4.52
CA GLY A 21 5.73 8.64 3.48
C GLY A 21 4.43 9.40 3.30
N PHE A 22 3.29 8.72 3.29
CA PHE A 22 1.98 9.38 3.20
C PHE A 22 1.70 10.27 4.42
N ILE A 23 1.94 9.77 5.64
CA ILE A 23 1.74 10.54 6.87
C ILE A 23 2.62 11.80 6.89
N LEU A 24 3.91 11.66 6.55
CA LEU A 24 4.83 12.78 6.51
C LEU A 24 4.45 13.79 5.43
N ALA A 25 4.11 13.33 4.23
CA ALA A 25 3.64 14.20 3.15
C ALA A 25 2.39 14.98 3.56
N TRP A 26 1.40 14.31 4.16
CA TRP A 26 0.18 14.95 4.64
C TRP A 26 0.43 15.98 5.74
N LEU A 27 1.25 15.66 6.75
CA LEU A 27 1.54 16.57 7.85
C LEU A 27 2.37 17.79 7.46
N THR A 28 3.04 17.75 6.30
CA THR A 28 3.95 18.80 5.83
C THR A 28 3.43 19.56 4.62
N SER A 29 2.23 19.24 4.10
CA SER A 29 1.69 19.84 2.87
C SER A 29 1.55 21.35 2.93
N GLU A 30 1.13 21.88 4.08
CA GLU A 30 0.88 23.32 4.27
C GLU A 30 2.14 24.12 4.65
N SER A 31 3.31 23.48 4.71
CA SER A 31 4.51 24.07 5.30
C SER A 31 5.59 24.38 4.26
N GLU A 32 5.81 25.67 4.02
CA GLU A 32 6.90 26.15 3.16
C GLU A 32 8.29 25.72 3.65
N SER A 33 8.52 25.74 4.97
CA SER A 33 9.81 25.35 5.55
C SER A 33 10.05 23.84 5.48
N LEU A 34 8.99 23.03 5.43
CA LEU A 34 9.06 21.57 5.32
C LEU A 34 8.75 21.08 3.90
N ARG A 35 8.73 21.98 2.90
CA ARG A 35 8.42 21.64 1.51
C ARG A 35 9.30 20.51 0.96
N LEU A 36 10.60 20.50 1.30
CA LEU A 36 11.49 19.40 0.88
C LEU A 36 11.10 18.06 1.54
N VAL A 37 10.64 18.08 2.80
CA VAL A 37 10.15 16.88 3.49
C VAL A 37 8.88 16.37 2.81
N HIS A 38 7.96 17.27 2.45
CA HIS A 38 6.76 16.93 1.70
C HIS A 38 7.10 16.24 0.37
N VAL A 39 7.96 16.87 -0.44
CA VAL A 39 8.35 16.36 -1.77
C VAL A 39 9.09 15.02 -1.67
N LEU A 40 10.06 14.87 -0.75
CA LEU A 40 10.76 13.59 -0.54
C LEU A 40 9.83 12.48 -0.04
N SER A 41 8.84 12.83 0.80
CA SER A 41 7.85 11.89 1.32
C SER A 41 6.88 11.45 0.23
N GLY A 42 6.40 12.38 -0.60
CA GLY A 42 5.62 12.09 -1.81
C GLY A 42 6.40 11.25 -2.82
N GLY A 43 7.67 11.58 -3.05
CA GLY A 43 8.59 10.79 -3.88
C GLY A 43 8.76 9.36 -3.35
N THR A 44 8.78 9.18 -2.03
CA THR A 44 8.86 7.85 -1.39
C THR A 44 7.60 7.03 -1.64
N VAL A 45 6.42 7.65 -1.53
CA VAL A 45 5.12 7.03 -1.88
C VAL A 45 5.12 6.56 -3.33
N VAL A 46 5.51 7.43 -4.27
CA VAL A 46 5.58 7.11 -5.71
C VAL A 46 6.59 6.00 -5.97
N ALA A 47 7.80 6.09 -5.42
CA ALA A 47 8.85 5.12 -5.65
C ALA A 47 8.46 3.71 -5.16
N VAL A 48 7.85 3.62 -3.97
CA VAL A 48 7.30 2.38 -3.44
C VAL A 48 6.20 1.85 -4.36
N ALA A 49 5.27 2.71 -4.80
CA ALA A 49 4.17 2.30 -5.66
C ALA A 49 4.68 1.76 -7.00
N LEU A 50 5.64 2.44 -7.62
CA LEU A 50 6.26 2.02 -8.88
C LEU A 50 7.05 0.72 -8.73
N PHE A 51 7.76 0.50 -7.62
CA PHE A 51 8.39 -0.80 -7.33
C PHE A 51 7.35 -1.91 -7.16
N ARG A 52 6.21 -1.58 -6.54
CA ARG A 52 5.16 -2.54 -6.24
C ARG A 52 4.49 -3.11 -7.49
N LEU A 53 4.46 -2.36 -8.60
CA LEU A 53 3.90 -2.80 -9.88
C LEU A 53 4.61 -4.05 -10.43
N PRO A 54 5.92 -4.06 -10.77
CA PRO A 54 6.61 -5.25 -11.23
C PRO A 54 6.63 -6.34 -10.16
N TRP A 55 6.83 -5.99 -8.87
CA TRP A 55 6.77 -6.96 -7.77
C TRP A 55 5.40 -7.65 -7.67
N GLY A 56 4.33 -6.98 -8.10
CA GLY A 56 2.98 -7.53 -8.21
C GLY A 56 2.78 -8.54 -9.33
N PHE A 57 3.78 -8.77 -10.18
CA PHE A 57 3.76 -9.83 -11.18
C PHE A 57 4.78 -10.93 -10.86
N ILE A 58 5.99 -10.56 -10.44
CA ILE A 58 7.11 -11.50 -10.26
C ILE A 58 7.41 -11.87 -8.79
N GLY A 59 6.76 -11.22 -7.83
CA GLY A 59 7.01 -11.39 -6.40
C GLY A 59 6.55 -12.74 -5.83
N SER A 60 6.56 -12.85 -4.50
CA SER A 60 6.05 -14.04 -3.81
C SER A 60 4.55 -14.27 -4.06
N ARG A 61 4.04 -15.46 -3.72
CA ARG A 61 2.65 -15.90 -3.98
C ARG A 61 1.63 -14.79 -3.68
N TYR A 62 1.64 -14.27 -2.46
CA TYR A 62 0.69 -13.27 -1.96
C TYR A 62 1.03 -11.83 -2.34
N ALA A 63 2.21 -11.58 -2.92
CA ALA A 63 2.55 -10.29 -3.50
C ALA A 63 1.90 -10.09 -4.89
N ARG A 64 1.57 -11.17 -5.60
CA ARG A 64 1.11 -11.05 -6.99
C ARG A 64 -0.35 -10.62 -7.08
N PHE A 65 -0.66 -9.69 -7.97
CA PHE A 65 -2.02 -9.15 -8.14
C PHE A 65 -3.04 -10.24 -8.45
N VAL A 66 -2.67 -11.25 -9.25
CA VAL A 66 -3.55 -12.38 -9.59
C VAL A 66 -4.05 -13.18 -8.38
N ASP A 67 -3.33 -13.14 -7.26
CA ASP A 67 -3.71 -13.89 -6.05
C ASP A 67 -4.89 -13.23 -5.33
N PHE A 68 -4.94 -11.88 -5.34
CA PHE A 68 -5.85 -11.10 -4.50
C PHE A 68 -6.79 -10.14 -5.23
N VAL A 69 -6.49 -9.73 -6.47
CA VAL A 69 -7.37 -8.89 -7.25
C VAL A 69 -8.46 -9.78 -7.85
N ARG A 70 -9.60 -9.84 -7.16
CA ARG A 70 -10.77 -10.60 -7.57
C ARG A 70 -11.79 -9.70 -8.27
N GLY A 71 -12.66 -10.31 -9.07
CA GLY A 71 -13.74 -9.59 -9.76
C GLY A 71 -14.66 -8.86 -8.78
N PRO A 72 -15.38 -7.82 -9.24
CA PRO A 72 -16.21 -6.97 -8.38
C PRO A 72 -17.28 -7.74 -7.60
N GLY A 73 -17.83 -8.82 -8.17
CA GLY A 73 -18.77 -9.71 -7.47
C GLY A 73 -18.20 -10.30 -6.18
N SER A 74 -16.94 -10.75 -6.20
CA SER A 74 -16.27 -11.30 -5.00
C SER A 74 -16.04 -10.26 -3.91
N VAL A 75 -15.92 -8.97 -4.27
CA VAL A 75 -15.84 -7.89 -3.29
C VAL A 75 -17.17 -7.72 -2.60
N VAL A 76 -18.26 -7.66 -3.37
CA VAL A 76 -19.61 -7.53 -2.84
C VAL A 76 -19.94 -8.72 -1.93
N ASP A 77 -19.61 -9.94 -2.34
CA ASP A 77 -19.86 -11.13 -1.54
C ASP A 77 -19.04 -11.13 -0.24
N TYR A 78 -17.77 -10.70 -0.28
CA TYR A 78 -16.96 -10.52 0.92
C TYR A 78 -17.52 -9.43 1.85
N LEU A 79 -17.99 -8.31 1.32
CA LEU A 79 -18.62 -7.26 2.13
C LEU A 79 -19.92 -7.76 2.78
N ARG A 80 -20.71 -8.56 2.05
CA ARG A 80 -21.92 -9.21 2.61
C ARG A 80 -21.58 -10.22 3.70
N SER A 81 -20.50 -10.99 3.56
CA SER A 81 -20.10 -11.97 4.57
C SER A 81 -19.64 -11.29 5.87
N LEU A 82 -18.98 -10.13 5.78
CA LEU A 82 -18.69 -9.29 6.94
C LEU A 82 -19.95 -8.80 7.65
N ILE A 83 -20.97 -8.34 6.91
CA ILE A 83 -22.25 -7.90 7.48
C ILE A 83 -22.99 -9.07 8.16
N ARG A 84 -22.84 -10.29 7.63
CA ARG A 84 -23.42 -11.51 8.19
C ARG A 84 -22.64 -12.08 9.38
N LEU A 85 -21.51 -11.47 9.76
CA LEU A 85 -20.61 -11.95 10.82
C LEU A 85 -20.07 -13.37 10.59
N ASP A 86 -20.03 -13.81 9.34
CA ASP A 86 -19.47 -15.10 8.91
C ASP A 86 -18.44 -14.86 7.79
N PRO A 87 -17.28 -14.28 8.12
CA PRO A 87 -16.37 -13.77 7.09
C PRO A 87 -15.53 -14.90 6.48
N ASP A 88 -15.48 -14.91 5.15
CA ASP A 88 -14.64 -15.86 4.39
C ASP A 88 -13.17 -15.77 4.81
N HIS A 89 -12.55 -16.92 5.08
CA HIS A 89 -11.16 -16.95 5.54
C HIS A 89 -10.17 -16.87 4.37
N HIS A 90 -9.44 -15.76 4.28
CA HIS A 90 -8.39 -15.55 3.28
C HIS A 90 -6.99 -15.53 3.91
N THR A 91 -6.11 -16.42 3.44
CA THR A 91 -4.73 -16.51 3.94
C THR A 91 -3.88 -15.30 3.50
N GLY A 92 -4.04 -14.85 2.25
CA GLY A 92 -3.40 -13.64 1.72
C GLY A 92 -4.21 -12.37 2.02
N HIS A 93 -4.49 -11.59 0.99
CA HIS A 93 -5.44 -10.48 1.05
C HIS A 93 -6.85 -10.99 0.76
N ASN A 94 -7.85 -10.38 1.41
CA ASN A 94 -9.25 -10.55 1.03
C ASN A 94 -9.60 -9.66 -0.18
N PRO A 95 -10.74 -9.92 -0.88
CA PRO A 95 -11.13 -9.16 -2.06
C PRO A 95 -11.20 -7.64 -1.85
N ALA A 96 -11.78 -7.17 -0.75
CA ALA A 96 -11.88 -5.74 -0.46
C ALA A 96 -10.50 -5.09 -0.25
N GLY A 97 -9.61 -5.75 0.48
CA GLY A 97 -8.22 -5.33 0.68
C GLY A 97 -7.43 -5.32 -0.61
N GLY A 98 -7.70 -6.26 -1.53
CA GLY A 98 -7.09 -6.29 -2.85
C GLY A 98 -7.41 -5.04 -3.69
N TRP A 99 -8.68 -4.61 -3.69
CA TRP A 99 -9.10 -3.39 -4.37
C TRP A 99 -8.56 -2.13 -3.68
N ALA A 100 -8.50 -2.10 -2.35
CA ALA A 100 -7.86 -1.01 -1.62
C ALA A 100 -6.39 -0.83 -2.03
N ILE A 101 -5.64 -1.92 -2.21
CA ILE A 101 -4.25 -1.86 -2.69
C ILE A 101 -4.18 -1.24 -4.09
N VAL A 102 -5.01 -1.69 -5.03
CA VAL A 102 -5.00 -1.16 -6.41
C VAL A 102 -5.33 0.34 -6.42
N LEU A 103 -6.35 0.76 -5.67
CA LEU A 103 -6.74 2.16 -5.55
C LEU A 103 -5.64 3.01 -4.92
N LEU A 104 -5.06 2.57 -3.80
CA LEU A 104 -4.00 3.32 -3.12
C LEU A 104 -2.71 3.41 -3.94
N LEU A 105 -2.37 2.37 -4.71
CA LEU A 105 -1.23 2.42 -5.64
C LEU A 105 -1.50 3.40 -6.79
N GLY A 106 -2.69 3.35 -7.39
CA GLY A 106 -3.09 4.26 -8.47
C GLY A 106 -3.11 5.72 -8.02
N LEU A 107 -3.75 5.98 -6.88
CA LEU A 107 -3.81 7.32 -6.29
C LEU A 107 -2.42 7.82 -5.88
N GLY A 108 -1.61 6.99 -5.21
CA GLY A 108 -0.25 7.38 -4.81
C GLY A 108 0.63 7.77 -6.00
N ILE A 109 0.54 7.02 -7.11
CA ILE A 109 1.24 7.37 -8.35
C ILE A 109 0.67 8.66 -8.95
N ALA A 110 -0.65 8.78 -9.08
CA ALA A 110 -1.29 9.95 -9.68
C ALA A 110 -1.00 11.24 -8.91
N THR A 111 -1.24 11.25 -7.59
CA THR A 111 -0.98 12.39 -6.70
C THR A 111 0.49 12.82 -6.79
N GLY A 112 1.42 11.87 -6.72
CA GLY A 112 2.84 12.18 -6.74
C GLY A 112 3.36 12.63 -8.11
N LEU A 113 2.80 12.12 -9.23
CA LEU A 113 3.14 12.62 -10.57
C LEU A 113 2.61 14.05 -10.78
N VAL A 114 1.40 14.36 -10.31
CA VAL A 114 0.86 15.73 -10.32
C VAL A 114 1.73 16.64 -9.44
N GLY A 115 2.10 16.19 -8.24
CA GLY A 115 2.99 16.94 -7.34
C GLY A 115 4.38 17.18 -7.94
N TRP A 116 4.95 16.19 -8.62
CA TRP A 116 6.21 16.34 -9.35
C TRP A 116 6.10 17.34 -10.51
N ALA A 117 4.99 17.31 -11.26
CA ALA A 117 4.74 18.28 -12.33
C ALA A 117 4.65 19.71 -11.77
N MET A 118 3.91 19.92 -10.67
CA MET A 118 3.87 21.21 -9.97
C MET A 118 5.24 21.66 -9.48
N TYR A 119 6.02 20.74 -8.87
CA TYR A 119 7.35 21.04 -8.35
C TYR A 119 8.33 21.50 -9.44
N ASN A 120 8.15 21.01 -10.67
CA ASN A 120 8.94 21.38 -11.85
C ASN A 120 8.30 22.49 -12.69
N GLU A 121 7.27 23.17 -12.18
CA GLU A 121 6.53 24.23 -12.88
C GLU A 121 5.94 23.77 -14.23
N LEU A 122 5.65 22.47 -14.35
CA LEU A 122 5.07 21.82 -15.52
C LEU A 122 3.54 21.83 -15.43
N GLY A 123 2.90 22.97 -15.72
CA GLY A 123 1.45 23.07 -15.81
C GLY A 123 0.91 24.41 -15.36
N GLY A 124 -0.35 24.44 -14.92
CA GLY A 124 -0.97 25.65 -14.37
C GLY A 124 -1.65 25.36 -13.05
N ASP A 125 -2.25 26.40 -12.47
CA ASP A 125 -2.81 26.41 -11.11
C ASP A 125 -3.81 25.27 -10.83
N TRP A 126 -4.49 24.75 -11.87
CA TRP A 126 -5.39 23.60 -11.75
C TRP A 126 -4.71 22.31 -11.23
N LEU A 127 -3.38 22.19 -11.37
CA LEU A 127 -2.66 21.03 -10.84
C LEU A 127 -2.65 21.01 -9.31
N GLU A 128 -2.69 22.17 -8.65
CA GLU A 128 -2.77 22.28 -7.20
C GLU A 128 -4.09 21.70 -6.70
N GLU A 129 -5.20 22.16 -7.27
CA GLU A 129 -6.54 21.64 -6.98
C GLU A 129 -6.64 20.12 -7.27
N LEU A 130 -6.02 19.66 -8.36
CA LEU A 130 -5.99 18.23 -8.68
C LEU A 130 -5.16 17.45 -7.66
N HIS A 131 -3.98 17.96 -7.26
CA HIS A 131 -3.12 17.30 -6.29
C HIS A 131 -3.83 17.15 -4.94
N GLU A 132 -4.44 18.23 -4.45
CA GLU A 132 -5.24 18.24 -3.22
C GLU A 132 -6.42 17.28 -3.32
N GLY A 133 -7.19 17.31 -4.42
CA GLY A 133 -8.32 16.42 -4.64
C GLY A 133 -7.94 14.94 -4.66
N LEU A 134 -6.81 14.60 -5.31
CA LEU A 134 -6.27 13.25 -5.32
C LEU A 134 -5.76 12.83 -3.94
N ALA A 135 -5.06 13.72 -3.22
CA ALA A 135 -4.57 13.46 -1.86
C ALA A 135 -5.73 13.24 -0.87
N ALA A 136 -6.77 14.07 -0.92
CA ALA A 136 -7.96 13.92 -0.09
C ALA A 136 -8.74 12.62 -0.40
N THR A 137 -8.82 12.25 -1.69
CA THR A 137 -9.38 10.96 -2.12
C THR A 137 -8.56 9.80 -1.56
N MET A 138 -7.23 9.89 -1.65
CA MET A 138 -6.32 8.89 -1.08
C MET A 138 -6.51 8.75 0.42
N LEU A 139 -6.60 9.85 1.17
CA LEU A 139 -6.86 9.84 2.62
C LEU A 139 -8.18 9.13 2.95
N THR A 140 -9.23 9.39 2.18
CA THR A 140 -10.53 8.72 2.35
C THR A 140 -10.40 7.21 2.18
N VAL A 141 -9.69 6.76 1.15
CA VAL A 141 -9.43 5.33 0.93
C VAL A 141 -8.55 4.74 2.05
N VAL A 142 -7.59 5.49 2.57
CA VAL A 142 -6.78 5.06 3.74
C VAL A 142 -7.68 4.82 4.96
N PHE A 143 -8.62 5.71 5.27
CA PHE A 143 -9.55 5.50 6.38
C PHE A 143 -10.41 4.25 6.19
N ILE A 144 -10.95 4.06 4.98
CA ILE A 144 -11.73 2.86 4.64
C ILE A 144 -10.87 1.60 4.79
N HIS A 145 -9.62 1.64 4.33
CA HIS A 145 -8.68 0.53 4.45
C HIS A 145 -8.40 0.19 5.91
N VAL A 146 -8.09 1.18 6.75
CA VAL A 146 -7.82 0.99 8.18
C VAL A 146 -9.06 0.44 8.90
N ALA A 147 -10.25 0.95 8.60
CA ALA A 147 -11.49 0.40 9.13
C ALA A 147 -11.65 -1.09 8.75
N GLY A 148 -11.40 -1.45 7.49
CA GLY A 148 -11.39 -2.84 7.03
C GLY A 148 -10.36 -3.72 7.75
N VAL A 149 -9.16 -3.19 8.04
CA VAL A 149 -8.12 -3.88 8.82
C VAL A 149 -8.57 -4.11 10.26
N ILE A 150 -9.20 -3.12 10.89
CA ILE A 150 -9.72 -3.24 12.26
C ILE A 150 -10.86 -4.27 12.29
N SER A 151 -11.87 -4.13 11.43
CA SER A 151 -13.00 -5.06 11.34
C SER A 151 -12.52 -6.48 11.05
N GLY A 152 -11.63 -6.67 10.08
CA GLY A 152 -11.05 -7.98 9.77
C GLY A 152 -10.25 -8.55 10.93
N SER A 153 -9.51 -7.72 11.68
CA SER A 153 -8.73 -8.20 12.83
C SER A 153 -9.62 -8.70 13.96
N LEU A 154 -10.73 -8.00 14.22
CA LEU A 154 -11.69 -8.37 15.26
C LEU A 154 -12.51 -9.60 14.86
N LEU A 155 -13.04 -9.63 13.64
CA LEU A 155 -13.92 -10.71 13.17
C LEU A 155 -13.17 -12.03 12.93
N HIS A 156 -11.91 -11.98 12.50
CA HIS A 156 -11.09 -13.18 12.31
C HIS A 156 -10.25 -13.55 13.55
N GLY A 157 -10.27 -12.75 14.62
CA GLY A 157 -9.45 -12.97 15.80
C GLY A 157 -7.93 -12.96 15.53
N GLU A 158 -7.49 -12.26 14.49
CA GLU A 158 -6.09 -12.19 14.06
C GLU A 158 -5.64 -10.73 13.96
N ASN A 159 -4.54 -10.35 14.64
CA ASN A 159 -4.02 -9.00 14.53
C ASN A 159 -3.31 -8.78 13.17
N LEU A 160 -4.02 -8.19 12.20
CA LEU A 160 -3.53 -7.99 10.84
C LEU A 160 -2.36 -6.98 10.78
N VAL A 161 -2.33 -5.97 11.67
CA VAL A 161 -1.21 -5.04 11.76
C VAL A 161 0.07 -5.77 12.18
N ARG A 162 -0.03 -6.62 13.21
CA ARG A 162 1.08 -7.47 13.66
C ARG A 162 1.50 -8.47 12.59
N ALA A 163 0.55 -9.03 11.84
CA ALA A 163 0.86 -9.88 10.70
C ALA A 163 1.65 -9.13 9.62
N MET A 164 1.32 -7.85 9.39
CA MET A 164 2.03 -7.00 8.43
C MET A 164 3.45 -6.64 8.88
N ILE A 165 3.68 -6.48 10.19
CA ILE A 165 5.04 -6.27 10.74
C ILE A 165 5.86 -7.56 10.68
N THR A 166 5.31 -8.65 11.22
CA THR A 166 6.04 -9.91 11.39
C THR A 166 6.12 -10.74 10.10
N GLY A 167 5.23 -10.52 9.15
CA GLY A 167 5.07 -11.29 7.92
C GLY A 167 4.37 -12.63 8.09
N HIS A 168 3.90 -12.95 9.30
CA HIS A 168 3.35 -14.26 9.61
C HIS A 168 1.87 -14.20 9.96
N LYS A 169 1.15 -15.26 9.59
CA LYS A 169 -0.26 -15.51 9.92
C LYS A 169 -0.46 -16.94 10.42
N GLN A 170 -1.62 -17.23 10.99
CA GLN A 170 -2.01 -18.62 11.30
C GLN A 170 -2.57 -19.30 10.04
N GLY A 171 -2.08 -20.49 9.69
CA GLY A 171 -2.55 -21.22 8.52
C GLY A 171 -1.93 -22.61 8.34
N SER A 172 -2.21 -23.21 7.19
CA SER A 172 -1.65 -24.51 6.80
C SER A 172 -0.24 -24.36 6.22
N PRO A 173 0.74 -25.23 6.54
CA PRO A 173 2.12 -25.12 6.05
C PRO A 173 2.25 -25.03 4.53
N GLU A 174 1.40 -25.72 3.77
CA GLU A 174 1.38 -25.69 2.30
C GLU A 174 1.12 -24.30 1.71
N LYS A 175 0.50 -23.42 2.51
CA LYS A 175 0.20 -22.04 2.14
C LYS A 175 1.36 -21.09 2.44
N ALA A 176 2.43 -21.53 3.11
CA ALA A 176 3.58 -20.69 3.41
C ALA A 176 4.35 -20.32 2.13
N ILE A 177 4.89 -19.10 2.06
CA ILE A 177 5.86 -18.75 1.02
C ILE A 177 7.24 -19.34 1.37
N PRO A 178 8.05 -19.73 0.38
CA PRO A 178 9.33 -20.41 0.64
C PRO A 178 10.44 -19.48 1.13
N SER A 179 10.31 -18.16 0.97
CA SER A 179 11.34 -17.19 1.35
C SER A 179 10.75 -15.79 1.54
N ALA A 180 11.32 -15.05 2.49
CA ALA A 180 10.99 -13.63 2.72
C ALA A 180 11.72 -12.66 1.76
N ARG A 181 12.52 -13.14 0.80
CA ARG A 181 13.17 -12.33 -0.26
C ARG A 181 13.95 -11.09 0.24
N PRO A 182 14.91 -11.23 1.18
CA PRO A 182 15.63 -10.08 1.77
C PRO A 182 16.45 -9.26 0.75
N LEU A 183 17.04 -9.89 -0.27
CA LEU A 183 17.80 -9.16 -1.30
C LEU A 183 16.92 -8.21 -2.12
N ALA A 184 15.68 -8.62 -2.42
CA ALA A 184 14.72 -7.76 -3.11
C ALA A 184 14.30 -6.56 -2.23
N ALA A 185 14.35 -6.70 -0.91
CA ALA A 185 14.11 -5.59 0.01
C ALA A 185 15.24 -4.57 0.01
N ILE A 186 16.50 -5.01 -0.09
CA ILE A 186 17.64 -4.11 -0.28
C ILE A 186 17.46 -3.33 -1.58
N PHE A 187 17.10 -4.03 -2.67
CA PHE A 187 16.85 -3.37 -3.95
C PHE A 187 15.70 -2.36 -3.86
N LEU A 188 14.60 -2.68 -3.18
CA LEU A 188 13.52 -1.73 -2.90
C LEU A 188 14.04 -0.48 -2.19
N LEU A 189 14.86 -0.62 -1.14
CA LEU A 189 15.37 0.53 -0.39
C LEU A 189 16.30 1.41 -1.24
N VAL A 190 17.18 0.80 -2.03
CA VAL A 190 18.05 1.53 -2.97
C VAL A 190 17.21 2.25 -4.02
N TRP A 191 16.23 1.58 -4.60
CA TRP A 191 15.29 2.17 -5.55
C TRP A 191 14.53 3.36 -4.96
N VAL A 192 13.96 3.20 -3.76
CA VAL A 192 13.22 4.26 -3.08
C VAL A 192 14.13 5.46 -2.82
N GLY A 193 15.34 5.25 -2.28
CA GLY A 193 16.27 6.34 -2.05
C GLY A 193 16.63 7.09 -3.34
N ALA A 194 16.97 6.36 -4.41
CA ALA A 194 17.35 6.95 -5.69
C ALA A 194 16.18 7.68 -6.38
N ALA A 195 15.00 7.05 -6.44
CA ALA A 195 13.83 7.62 -7.10
C ALA A 195 13.25 8.81 -6.34
N SER A 196 13.17 8.76 -5.00
CA SER A 196 12.73 9.90 -4.19
C SER A 196 13.68 11.08 -4.32
N TRP A 197 15.00 10.82 -4.34
CA TRP A 197 15.99 11.87 -4.55
C TRP A 197 15.86 12.51 -5.94
N TRP A 198 15.72 11.70 -6.98
CA TRP A 198 15.53 12.18 -8.36
C TRP A 198 14.24 12.98 -8.55
N LEU A 199 13.15 12.61 -7.88
CA LEU A 199 11.89 13.36 -7.93
C LEU A 199 11.97 14.70 -7.19
N ALA A 200 12.91 14.85 -6.25
CA ALA A 200 13.09 16.04 -5.44
C ALA A 200 14.25 16.95 -5.91
N SER A 201 14.91 16.59 -7.01
CA SER A 201 16.04 17.32 -7.62
C SER A 201 15.60 18.07 -8.87
#